data_AF-A0A3D2PPW9-F1
#
_entry.id   AF-A0A3D2PPW9-F1
#
_cell.length_a   1.000
_cell.length_b   1.000
_cell.length_c   1.000
_cell.angle_alpha   90.00
_cell.angle_beta   90.00
_cell.angle_gamma   90.00
#
_symmetry.space_group_name_H-M   'P 1'
#
loop_
_entity.id
_entity.type
_entity.pdbx_description
1 polymer ?
#
loop_
_entity_poly.entity_id
_entity_poly.type
_entity_poly.pdbx_seq_one_letter_code
_entity_poly.pdbx_strand_id
1 'polypeptide(L)'
;LEKELDYTAVKFAHKKLNSIYIGGGTPTTLNPKQLDRLIRKIKCSFDLSDLVEFTVEAGRPDSITKEKLMVLRNHDISRISINPQTMKQETLDLIGRHHTVQQTIDSFYLARELGFDNINMDLIVGLPGESLSDVADTMEVIRKLAPDNLTVHSLAIKRAARLNIQRERYQDFEIVNTADHIALTSKVAEEMGLFPYYLYRQKNMAGNFENVGYAAPGKAGVYNVLIMEEKQSIVACGAGASTKRVWVQPNPDGTHRIERAENVKDVAQYITRIDEMIERKSRLFTKE
;
A
#
# COMPACT_ATOMS: atom_id res chain seq x y z
N LEU A 1 -13.66 15.26 2.05
CA LEU A 1 -12.83 14.72 0.95
C LEU A 1 -13.00 15.51 -0.34
N GLU A 2 -14.19 15.56 -0.96
CA GLU A 2 -14.38 16.27 -2.25
C GLU A 2 -13.92 17.73 -2.22
N LYS A 3 -14.27 18.49 -1.16
CA LYS A 3 -13.79 19.87 -0.93
C LYS A 3 -12.26 19.99 -0.96
N GLU A 4 -11.56 19.01 -0.38
CA GLU A 4 -10.09 19.00 -0.35
C GLU A 4 -9.48 18.60 -1.69
N LEU A 5 -10.12 17.68 -2.41
CA LEU A 5 -9.75 17.32 -3.79
C LEU A 5 -9.87 18.53 -4.71
N ASP A 6 -10.96 19.29 -4.61
CA ASP A 6 -11.18 20.50 -5.43
C ASP A 6 -10.13 21.57 -5.16
N TYR A 7 -9.84 21.85 -3.89
CA TYR A 7 -8.74 22.74 -3.54
C TYR A 7 -7.41 22.25 -4.12
N THR A 8 -7.11 20.96 -3.96
CA THR A 8 -5.85 20.37 -4.41
C THR A 8 -5.71 20.46 -5.94
N ALA A 9 -6.77 20.12 -6.67
CA ALA A 9 -6.83 20.24 -8.12
C ALA A 9 -6.53 21.67 -8.59
N VAL A 10 -7.21 22.67 -8.02
CA VAL A 10 -7.00 24.08 -8.40
C VAL A 10 -5.59 24.55 -8.05
N LYS A 11 -5.11 24.29 -6.82
CA LYS A 11 -3.81 24.75 -6.34
C LYS A 11 -2.65 24.20 -7.17
N PHE A 12 -2.76 22.96 -7.64
CA PHE A 12 -1.71 22.25 -8.36
C PHE A 12 -1.99 22.05 -9.85
N ALA A 13 -2.95 22.77 -10.44
CA ALA A 13 -3.32 22.66 -11.85
C ALA A 13 -2.17 22.89 -12.84
N HIS A 14 -1.12 23.60 -12.41
CA HIS A 14 0.08 23.86 -13.21
C HIS A 14 1.18 22.79 -13.07
N LYS A 15 0.96 21.76 -12.23
CA LYS A 15 1.85 20.60 -12.06
C LYS A 15 1.31 19.42 -12.87
N LYS A 16 2.21 18.53 -13.27
CA LYS A 16 1.89 17.28 -13.98
C LYS A 16 1.66 16.14 -12.99
N LEU A 17 0.46 15.57 -12.97
CA LEU A 17 0.14 14.44 -12.10
C LEU A 17 0.54 13.12 -12.77
N ASN A 18 1.58 12.47 -12.24
CA ASN A 18 2.14 11.25 -12.83
C ASN A 18 1.70 9.95 -12.15
N SER A 19 1.20 10.01 -10.92
CA SER A 19 0.77 8.82 -10.17
C SER A 19 -0.32 9.16 -9.16
N ILE A 20 -1.33 8.28 -9.08
CA ILE A 20 -2.40 8.33 -8.09
C ILE A 20 -2.39 7.03 -7.31
N TYR A 21 -2.46 7.12 -5.99
CA TYR A 21 -2.55 5.98 -5.10
C TYR A 21 -3.71 6.16 -4.12
N ILE A 22 -4.74 5.33 -4.25
CA ILE A 22 -5.83 5.25 -3.27
C ILE A 22 -5.51 4.09 -2.34
N GLY A 23 -5.07 4.42 -1.13
CA GLY A 23 -4.79 3.44 -0.09
C GLY A 23 -5.21 3.91 1.28
N GLY A 24 -4.75 3.19 2.29
CA GLY A 24 -5.07 3.46 3.69
C GLY A 24 -6.35 2.75 4.12
N GLY A 25 -6.29 2.12 5.30
CA GLY A 25 -7.37 1.24 5.76
C GLY A 25 -7.68 0.17 4.71
N THR A 26 -8.83 0.30 4.06
CA THR A 26 -9.24 -0.56 2.95
C THR A 26 -10.17 0.24 2.03
N PRO A 27 -9.69 0.80 0.91
CA PRO A 27 -10.51 1.58 -0.03
C PRO A 27 -11.77 0.85 -0.49
N THR A 28 -11.66 -0.47 -0.68
CA THR A 28 -12.76 -1.38 -1.01
C THR A 28 -13.79 -1.56 0.11
N THR A 29 -13.66 -0.87 1.24
CA THR A 29 -14.77 -0.71 2.22
C THR A 29 -15.89 0.15 1.63
N LEU A 30 -15.58 1.07 0.72
CA LEU A 30 -16.58 1.78 -0.05
C LEU A 30 -17.43 0.79 -0.86
N ASN A 31 -18.74 1.03 -0.89
CA ASN A 31 -19.60 0.27 -1.80
C ASN A 31 -19.31 0.68 -3.27
N PRO A 32 -19.74 -0.11 -4.26
CA PRO A 32 -19.42 0.15 -5.67
C PRO A 32 -19.79 1.57 -6.14
N LYS A 33 -20.93 2.12 -5.70
CA LYS A 33 -21.36 3.49 -6.07
C LYS A 33 -20.48 4.57 -5.46
N GLN A 34 -20.06 4.37 -4.21
CA GLN A 34 -19.15 5.31 -3.53
C GLN A 34 -17.75 5.29 -4.15
N LEU A 35 -17.25 4.10 -4.49
CA LEU A 35 -15.97 3.93 -5.16
C LEU A 35 -15.98 4.58 -6.54
N ASP A 36 -17.03 4.33 -7.34
CA ASP A 36 -17.23 4.96 -8.64
C ASP A 36 -17.29 6.50 -8.51
N ARG A 37 -18.07 7.02 -7.55
CA ARG A 37 -18.15 8.47 -7.28
C ARG A 37 -16.77 9.07 -6.95
N LEU A 38 -15.99 8.41 -6.10
CA LEU A 38 -14.66 8.89 -5.73
C LEU A 38 -13.72 8.94 -6.92
N ILE A 39 -13.65 7.86 -7.70
CA ILE A 39 -12.75 7.78 -8.86
C ILE A 39 -13.17 8.79 -9.93
N ARG A 40 -14.47 8.91 -10.22
CA ARG A 40 -15.00 9.97 -11.10
C ARG A 40 -14.62 11.35 -10.62
N LYS A 41 -14.77 11.63 -9.32
CA LYS A 41 -14.38 12.93 -8.76
C LYS A 41 -12.92 13.23 -9.04
N ILE A 42 -12.02 12.28 -8.83
CA ILE A 42 -10.59 12.44 -9.12
C ILE A 42 -10.37 12.68 -10.61
N LYS A 43 -10.91 11.82 -11.49
CA LYS A 43 -10.76 11.94 -12.94
C LYS A 43 -11.30 13.26 -13.50
N CYS A 44 -12.37 13.82 -12.92
CA CYS A 44 -12.94 15.10 -13.35
C CYS A 44 -12.22 16.32 -12.76
N SER A 45 -11.51 16.17 -11.63
CA SER A 45 -10.84 17.28 -10.96
C SER A 45 -9.40 17.49 -11.43
N PHE A 46 -8.71 16.45 -11.89
CA PHE A 46 -7.28 16.53 -12.25
C PHE A 46 -7.05 16.29 -13.74
N ASP A 47 -6.06 16.97 -14.33
CA ASP A 47 -5.52 16.58 -15.64
C ASP A 47 -4.70 15.29 -15.49
N LEU A 48 -5.09 14.26 -16.23
CA LEU A 48 -4.50 12.93 -16.20
C LEU A 48 -3.67 12.62 -17.46
N SER A 49 -3.39 13.62 -18.29
CA SER A 49 -2.64 13.45 -19.55
C SER A 49 -1.22 12.90 -19.35
N ASP A 50 -0.59 13.19 -18.22
CA ASP A 50 0.74 12.68 -17.83
C ASP A 50 0.67 11.50 -16.83
N LEU A 51 -0.52 10.94 -16.56
CA LEU A 51 -0.69 9.88 -15.57
C LEU A 51 -0.07 8.57 -16.05
N VAL A 52 0.90 8.04 -15.30
CA VAL A 52 1.58 6.77 -15.58
C VAL A 52 0.94 5.62 -14.80
N GLU A 53 0.47 5.87 -13.58
CA GLU A 53 -0.07 4.84 -12.71
C GLU A 53 -1.26 5.34 -11.90
N PHE A 54 -2.34 4.57 -11.90
CA PHE A 54 -3.46 4.70 -10.96
C PHE A 54 -3.61 3.40 -10.17
N THR A 55 -3.15 3.43 -8.92
CA THR A 55 -3.25 2.31 -7.99
C THR A 55 -4.45 2.44 -7.06
N VAL A 56 -5.19 1.34 -6.85
CA VAL A 56 -6.17 1.23 -5.76
C VAL A 56 -5.88 0.00 -4.91
N GLU A 57 -5.68 0.21 -3.61
CA GLU A 57 -5.54 -0.92 -2.69
C GLU A 57 -6.86 -1.65 -2.52
N ALA A 58 -6.84 -2.96 -2.76
CA ALA A 58 -7.92 -3.89 -2.44
C ALA A 58 -7.42 -4.93 -1.42
N GLY A 59 -6.52 -4.51 -0.51
CA GLY A 59 -5.72 -5.41 0.33
C GLY A 59 -6.47 -6.26 1.36
N ARG A 60 -7.80 -6.22 1.41
CA ARG A 60 -8.63 -7.11 2.24
C ARG A 60 -9.49 -7.99 1.33
N PRO A 61 -9.16 -9.29 1.18
CA PRO A 61 -9.94 -10.21 0.36
C PRO A 61 -11.44 -10.21 0.69
N ASP A 62 -11.79 -10.12 1.98
CA ASP A 62 -13.17 -10.02 2.49
C ASP A 62 -13.96 -8.80 2.01
N SER A 63 -13.27 -7.77 1.48
CA SER A 63 -13.90 -6.57 0.97
C SER A 63 -14.02 -6.54 -0.56
N ILE A 64 -13.41 -7.50 -1.26
CA ILE A 64 -13.41 -7.57 -2.72
C ILE A 64 -14.73 -8.19 -3.18
N THR A 65 -15.38 -7.55 -4.14
CA THR A 65 -16.54 -8.12 -4.84
C THR A 65 -16.38 -7.88 -6.34
N LYS A 66 -17.05 -8.69 -7.15
CA LYS A 66 -17.04 -8.56 -8.62
C LYS A 66 -17.46 -7.16 -9.05
N GLU A 67 -18.47 -6.57 -8.42
CA GLU A 67 -18.98 -5.23 -8.74
C GLU A 67 -17.93 -4.15 -8.47
N LYS A 68 -17.17 -4.26 -7.37
CA LYS A 68 -16.09 -3.32 -7.06
C LYS A 68 -14.95 -3.45 -8.06
N LEU A 69 -14.55 -4.67 -8.39
CA LEU A 69 -13.52 -4.91 -9.41
C LEU A 69 -13.95 -4.40 -10.78
N MET A 70 -15.22 -4.59 -11.17
CA MET A 70 -15.77 -4.01 -12.40
C MET A 70 -15.74 -2.48 -12.39
N VAL A 71 -16.06 -1.83 -11.27
CA VAL A 71 -15.91 -0.37 -11.15
C VAL A 71 -14.46 0.05 -11.39
N LEU A 72 -13.49 -0.63 -10.77
CA LEU A 72 -12.07 -0.34 -10.97
C LEU A 72 -11.65 -0.57 -12.43
N ARG A 73 -12.08 -1.66 -13.08
CA ARG A 73 -11.80 -1.90 -14.51
C ARG A 73 -12.41 -0.86 -15.43
N ASN A 74 -13.66 -0.46 -15.19
CA ASN A 74 -14.35 0.56 -15.98
C ASN A 74 -13.71 1.95 -15.86
N HIS A 75 -12.87 2.16 -14.84
CA HIS A 75 -12.08 3.38 -14.67
C HIS A 75 -10.61 3.23 -15.07
N ASP A 76 -10.24 2.14 -15.74
CA ASP A 76 -8.87 1.89 -16.22
C ASP A 76 -7.83 1.94 -15.09
N ILE A 77 -8.20 1.47 -13.90
CA ILE A 77 -7.27 1.37 -12.78
C ILE A 77 -6.14 0.42 -13.17
N SER A 78 -4.92 0.94 -13.18
CA SER A 78 -3.76 0.28 -13.78
C SER A 78 -3.10 -0.72 -12.85
N ARG A 79 -3.29 -0.60 -11.53
CA ARG A 79 -2.72 -1.49 -10.52
C ARG A 79 -3.65 -1.65 -9.34
N ILE A 80 -3.74 -2.87 -8.82
CA ILE A 80 -4.45 -3.16 -7.58
C ILE A 80 -3.58 -3.97 -6.62
N SER A 81 -3.96 -4.04 -5.35
CA SER A 81 -3.35 -4.95 -4.39
C SER A 81 -4.36 -5.93 -3.81
N ILE A 82 -3.96 -7.20 -3.65
CA ILE A 82 -4.73 -8.26 -2.99
C ILE A 82 -3.78 -8.94 -2.01
N ASN A 83 -3.95 -8.65 -0.72
CA ASN A 83 -2.88 -8.87 0.24
C ASN A 83 -3.23 -9.97 1.24
N PRO A 84 -2.75 -11.21 1.04
CA PRO A 84 -3.02 -12.31 1.96
C PRO A 84 -2.36 -12.11 3.31
N GLN A 85 -1.26 -11.36 3.39
CA GLN A 85 -0.32 -11.34 4.53
C GLN A 85 0.44 -12.67 4.70
N THR A 86 -0.28 -13.79 4.74
CA THR A 86 0.23 -15.16 4.79
C THR A 86 -0.80 -16.10 4.17
N MET A 87 -0.38 -17.28 3.70
CA MET A 87 -1.29 -18.32 3.21
C MET A 87 -1.51 -19.43 4.24
N LYS A 88 -1.18 -19.20 5.52
CA LYS A 88 -1.50 -20.10 6.64
C LYS A 88 -2.74 -19.63 7.41
N GLN A 89 -3.83 -20.41 7.33
CA GLN A 89 -5.11 -20.04 7.94
C GLN A 89 -5.01 -19.83 9.45
N GLU A 90 -4.31 -20.71 10.16
CA GLU A 90 -4.11 -20.61 11.61
C GLU A 90 -3.46 -19.29 12.00
N THR A 91 -2.45 -18.83 11.23
CA THR A 91 -1.80 -17.54 11.46
C THR A 91 -2.75 -16.39 11.20
N LEU A 92 -3.56 -16.44 10.13
CA LEU A 92 -4.57 -15.41 9.84
C LEU A 92 -5.55 -15.23 11.00
N ASP A 93 -6.08 -16.35 11.52
CA ASP A 93 -7.01 -16.35 12.64
C ASP A 93 -6.33 -15.81 13.91
N LEU A 94 -5.08 -16.22 14.14
CA LEU A 94 -4.25 -15.80 15.27
C LEU A 94 -4.03 -14.27 15.25
N ILE A 95 -3.69 -13.68 14.11
CA ILE A 95 -3.47 -12.23 13.99
C ILE A 95 -4.77 -11.41 13.82
N GLY A 96 -5.93 -12.04 13.93
CA GLY A 96 -7.24 -11.40 13.88
C GLY A 96 -7.67 -10.97 12.48
N ARG A 97 -7.24 -11.67 11.43
CA ARG A 97 -7.84 -11.56 10.09
C ARG A 97 -9.09 -12.43 10.02
N HIS A 98 -10.09 -11.95 9.30
CA HIS A 98 -11.40 -12.61 9.19
C HIS A 98 -11.66 -13.20 7.79
N HIS A 99 -10.65 -13.21 6.92
CA HIS A 99 -10.74 -13.84 5.61
C HIS A 99 -10.05 -15.19 5.62
N THR A 100 -10.46 -16.08 4.71
CA THR A 100 -9.79 -17.36 4.50
C THR A 100 -8.73 -17.28 3.41
N VAL A 101 -7.79 -18.21 3.44
CA VAL A 101 -6.80 -18.40 2.35
C VAL A 101 -7.50 -18.57 1.00
N GLN A 102 -8.59 -19.35 0.96
CA GLN A 102 -9.38 -19.56 -0.25
C GLN A 102 -10.00 -18.26 -0.78
N GLN A 103 -10.51 -17.39 0.10
CA GLN A 103 -11.06 -16.09 -0.33
C GLN A 103 -10.01 -15.20 -1.00
N THR A 104 -8.74 -15.25 -0.56
CA THR A 104 -7.64 -14.57 -1.24
C THR A 104 -7.43 -15.13 -2.65
N ILE A 105 -7.36 -16.47 -2.76
CA ILE A 105 -7.18 -17.16 -4.05
C ILE A 105 -8.31 -16.80 -5.02
N ASP A 106 -9.56 -16.90 -4.56
CA ASP A 106 -10.76 -16.60 -5.36
C ASP A 106 -10.77 -15.13 -5.80
N SER A 107 -10.43 -14.21 -4.89
CA SER A 107 -10.36 -12.78 -5.21
C SER A 107 -9.28 -12.48 -6.24
N PHE A 108 -8.14 -13.16 -6.16
CA PHE A 108 -7.05 -13.00 -7.11
C PHE A 108 -7.46 -13.49 -8.51
N TYR A 109 -8.01 -14.70 -8.61
CA TYR A 109 -8.46 -15.22 -9.90
C TYR A 109 -9.61 -14.40 -10.48
N LEU A 110 -10.56 -13.95 -9.66
CA LEU A 110 -11.62 -13.04 -10.11
C LEU A 110 -11.05 -11.74 -10.70
N ALA A 111 -10.02 -11.17 -10.08
CA ALA A 111 -9.35 -10.00 -10.63
C ALA A 111 -8.65 -10.32 -11.98
N ARG A 112 -7.96 -11.46 -12.07
CA ARG A 112 -7.35 -11.90 -13.35
C ARG A 112 -8.40 -12.11 -14.44
N GLU A 113 -9.52 -12.75 -14.15
CA GLU A 113 -10.63 -12.96 -15.08
C GLU A 113 -11.23 -11.66 -15.60
N LEU A 114 -11.25 -10.61 -14.77
CA LEU A 114 -11.70 -9.26 -15.15
C LEU A 114 -10.62 -8.45 -15.89
N GLY A 115 -9.46 -9.05 -16.16
CA GLY A 115 -8.38 -8.48 -16.97
C GLY A 115 -7.39 -7.61 -16.21
N PHE A 116 -7.29 -7.72 -14.87
CA PHE A 116 -6.19 -7.09 -14.14
C PHE A 116 -4.86 -7.81 -14.43
N ASP A 117 -3.91 -7.06 -14.95
CA ASP A 117 -2.58 -7.54 -15.37
C ASP A 117 -1.44 -6.90 -14.54
N ASN A 118 -1.78 -6.19 -13.46
CA ASN A 118 -0.83 -5.66 -12.48
C ASN A 118 -1.44 -5.76 -11.08
N ILE A 119 -1.25 -6.92 -10.46
CA ILE A 119 -1.73 -7.25 -9.12
C ILE A 119 -0.54 -7.39 -8.18
N ASN A 120 -0.52 -6.55 -7.15
CA ASN A 120 0.41 -6.64 -6.05
C ASN A 120 -0.12 -7.54 -4.92
N MET A 121 0.74 -8.35 -4.33
CA MET A 121 0.44 -9.09 -3.11
C MET A 121 1.42 -8.70 -1.99
N ASP A 122 0.90 -8.23 -0.86
CA ASP A 122 1.71 -7.97 0.34
C ASP A 122 1.75 -9.21 1.23
N LEU A 123 2.96 -9.68 1.53
CA LEU A 123 3.27 -10.69 2.52
C LEU A 123 3.89 -10.08 3.77
N ILE A 124 3.68 -10.71 4.92
CA ILE A 124 4.40 -10.41 6.15
C ILE A 124 5.12 -11.67 6.59
N VAL A 125 6.45 -11.61 6.68
CA VAL A 125 7.26 -12.70 7.23
C VAL A 125 7.54 -12.50 8.72
N GLY A 126 7.66 -13.63 9.42
CA GLY A 126 7.88 -13.68 10.86
C GLY A 126 6.63 -13.34 11.65
N LEU A 127 5.45 -13.76 11.17
CA LEU A 127 4.22 -13.70 11.97
C LEU A 127 4.26 -14.75 13.10
N PRO A 128 3.50 -14.56 14.19
CA PRO A 128 3.46 -15.53 15.28
C PRO A 128 3.02 -16.91 14.79
N GLY A 129 3.73 -17.97 15.20
CA GLY A 129 3.38 -19.35 14.84
C GLY A 129 3.76 -19.77 13.42
N GLU A 130 4.58 -18.97 12.73
CA GLU A 130 5.16 -19.33 11.44
C GLU A 130 6.61 -19.77 11.58
N SER A 131 6.87 -20.95 11.05
CA SER A 131 8.20 -21.47 10.78
C SER A 131 8.66 -21.10 9.38
N LEU A 132 9.94 -21.36 9.09
CA LEU A 132 10.47 -21.21 7.73
C LEU A 132 9.73 -22.09 6.71
N SER A 133 9.25 -23.27 7.13
CA SER A 133 8.44 -24.15 6.28
C SER A 133 7.10 -23.52 5.91
N ASP A 134 6.44 -22.86 6.87
CA ASP A 134 5.16 -22.19 6.63
C ASP A 134 5.31 -21.03 5.63
N VAL A 135 6.45 -20.31 5.68
CA VAL A 135 6.78 -19.28 4.69
C VAL A 135 7.08 -19.91 3.32
N ALA A 136 7.73 -21.07 3.26
CA ALA A 136 7.95 -21.79 2.01
C ALA A 136 6.62 -22.23 1.37
N ASP A 137 5.70 -22.78 2.16
CA ASP A 137 4.37 -23.17 1.72
C ASP A 137 3.57 -21.96 1.23
N THR A 138 3.67 -20.83 1.94
CA THR A 138 3.09 -19.55 1.51
C THR A 138 3.62 -19.13 0.14
N MET A 139 4.93 -19.15 -0.04
CA MET A 139 5.56 -18.78 -1.31
C MET A 139 5.19 -19.73 -2.45
N GLU A 140 4.97 -21.02 -2.19
CA GLU A 140 4.51 -21.97 -3.21
C GLU A 140 3.10 -21.64 -3.71
N VAL A 141 2.19 -21.20 -2.82
CA VAL A 141 0.86 -20.75 -3.25
C VAL A 141 0.95 -19.44 -4.03
N ILE A 142 1.78 -18.50 -3.59
CA ILE A 142 2.02 -17.23 -4.30
C ILE A 142 2.59 -17.48 -5.71
N ARG A 143 3.50 -18.45 -5.84
CA ARG A 143 4.05 -18.88 -7.14
C ARG A 143 2.96 -19.39 -8.08
N LYS A 144 1.98 -20.14 -7.57
CA LYS A 144 0.83 -20.63 -8.36
C LYS A 144 -0.11 -19.50 -8.78
N LEU A 145 -0.31 -18.51 -7.93
CA LEU A 145 -1.10 -17.31 -8.26
C LEU A 145 -0.40 -16.44 -9.30
N ALA A 146 0.94 -16.43 -9.33
CA ALA A 146 1.75 -15.65 -10.25
C ALA A 146 1.35 -14.16 -10.27
N PRO A 147 1.46 -13.43 -9.14
CA PRO A 147 1.26 -11.99 -9.13
C PRO A 147 2.33 -11.26 -9.93
N ASP A 148 2.00 -10.06 -10.42
CA ASP A 148 2.93 -9.22 -11.19
C ASP A 148 3.87 -8.44 -10.27
N ASN A 149 3.47 -8.30 -9.00
CA ASN A 149 4.20 -7.56 -7.98
C ASN A 149 4.01 -8.24 -6.62
N LEU A 150 5.09 -8.31 -5.84
CA LEU A 150 5.14 -8.95 -4.53
C LEU A 150 5.87 -8.01 -3.58
N THR A 151 5.21 -7.60 -2.50
CA THR A 151 5.87 -6.85 -1.43
C THR A 151 6.04 -7.73 -0.22
N VAL A 152 7.27 -7.92 0.22
CA VAL A 152 7.60 -8.71 1.41
C VAL A 152 7.91 -7.75 2.56
N HIS A 153 7.08 -7.82 3.60
CA HIS A 153 7.25 -7.07 4.82
C HIS A 153 7.88 -7.91 5.91
N SER A 154 8.90 -7.37 6.55
CA SER A 154 9.51 -7.98 7.74
C SER A 154 8.80 -7.47 8.99
N LEU A 155 8.23 -8.35 9.83
CA LEU A 155 7.55 -7.93 11.06
C LEU A 155 8.50 -7.17 12.01
N ALA A 156 8.09 -5.98 12.45
CA ALA A 156 8.87 -5.13 13.35
C ALA A 156 8.75 -5.55 14.83
N ILE A 157 9.87 -5.63 15.57
CA ILE A 157 9.93 -6.10 16.98
C ILE A 157 8.98 -5.32 17.91
N LYS A 158 8.80 -3.99 17.75
CA LYS A 158 7.84 -3.25 18.60
C LYS A 158 6.37 -3.60 18.32
N ARG A 159 6.03 -3.99 17.08
CA ARG A 159 4.69 -4.49 16.74
C ARG A 159 4.51 -5.91 17.27
N ALA A 160 5.54 -6.75 17.17
CA ALA A 160 5.59 -8.04 17.88
C ALA A 160 5.41 -7.85 19.39
N ALA A 161 6.06 -6.85 20.00
CA ALA A 161 5.88 -6.54 21.42
C ALA A 161 4.47 -6.02 21.77
N ARG A 162 3.77 -5.36 20.82
CA ARG A 162 2.39 -4.91 21.01
C ARG A 162 1.37 -6.04 20.77
N LEU A 163 1.68 -6.98 19.87
CA LEU A 163 1.02 -8.30 19.83
C LEU A 163 1.25 -9.02 21.18
N ASN A 164 2.45 -8.92 21.74
CA ASN A 164 2.78 -9.39 23.09
C ASN A 164 2.13 -8.56 24.22
N ILE A 165 1.45 -7.42 23.96
CA ILE A 165 0.61 -6.75 24.99
C ILE A 165 -0.74 -7.49 25.13
N GLN A 166 -1.16 -8.24 24.11
CA GLN A 166 -2.17 -9.31 24.21
C GLN A 166 -1.53 -10.63 24.66
N ARG A 167 -0.56 -10.54 25.59
CA ARG A 167 0.39 -11.59 25.98
C ARG A 167 -0.26 -12.92 26.32
N GLU A 168 -1.42 -12.91 26.97
CA GLU A 168 -2.15 -14.13 27.34
C GLU A 168 -2.59 -14.97 26.12
N ARG A 169 -2.78 -14.36 24.95
CA ARG A 169 -3.24 -15.06 23.74
C ARG A 169 -2.11 -15.58 22.85
N TYR A 170 -0.89 -15.04 23.00
CA TYR A 170 0.26 -15.32 22.13
C TYR A 170 1.48 -15.85 22.88
N GLN A 171 1.36 -16.14 24.18
CA GLN A 171 2.46 -16.54 25.06
C GLN A 171 3.22 -17.78 24.59
N ASP A 172 2.53 -18.68 23.88
CA ASP A 172 3.08 -19.96 23.41
C ASP A 172 3.62 -19.92 21.97
N PHE A 173 3.54 -18.77 21.28
CA PHE A 173 3.97 -18.66 19.88
C PHE A 173 5.29 -17.91 19.74
N GLU A 174 6.29 -18.55 19.15
CA GLU A 174 7.53 -17.88 18.79
C GLU A 174 7.32 -16.95 17.58
N ILE A 175 7.89 -15.75 17.68
CA ILE A 175 8.00 -14.79 16.58
C ILE A 175 9.43 -14.85 16.09
N VAL A 176 9.66 -15.63 15.04
CA VAL A 176 10.99 -15.84 14.46
C VAL A 176 11.06 -15.13 13.12
N ASN A 177 11.86 -14.07 13.05
CA ASN A 177 12.16 -13.39 11.80
C ASN A 177 13.67 -13.44 11.58
N THR A 178 14.10 -14.36 10.71
CA THR A 178 15.52 -14.61 10.43
C THR A 178 15.88 -14.17 9.03
N ALA A 179 17.19 -14.00 8.78
CA ALA A 179 17.72 -13.77 7.45
C ALA A 179 17.28 -14.87 6.45
N ASP A 180 17.02 -16.09 6.93
CA ASP A 180 16.57 -17.21 6.09
C ASP A 180 15.17 -16.97 5.51
N HIS A 181 14.26 -16.34 6.26
CA HIS A 181 12.92 -16.01 5.75
C HIS A 181 12.99 -15.01 4.59
N ILE A 182 13.85 -13.99 4.73
CA ILE A 182 14.07 -12.98 3.68
C ILE A 182 14.79 -13.61 2.48
N ALA A 183 15.81 -14.44 2.71
CA ALA A 183 16.53 -15.12 1.65
C ALA A 183 15.62 -16.07 0.85
N LEU A 184 14.76 -16.82 1.54
CA LEU A 184 13.76 -17.71 0.93
C LEU A 184 12.81 -16.92 0.03
N THR A 185 12.19 -15.86 0.56
CA THR A 185 11.22 -15.07 -0.21
C THR A 185 11.86 -14.37 -1.41
N SER A 186 13.08 -13.82 -1.25
CA SER A 186 13.84 -13.22 -2.34
C SER A 186 14.18 -14.23 -3.44
N LYS A 187 14.62 -15.44 -3.07
CA LYS A 187 14.94 -16.50 -4.02
C LYS A 187 13.72 -16.92 -4.83
N VAL A 188 12.59 -17.17 -4.17
CA VAL A 188 11.37 -17.57 -4.88
C VAL A 188 10.83 -16.43 -5.76
N ALA A 189 10.93 -15.17 -5.31
CA ALA A 189 10.57 -14.02 -6.14
C ALA A 189 11.40 -13.97 -7.43
N GLU A 190 12.72 -14.19 -7.34
CA GLU A 190 13.61 -14.24 -8.51
C GLU A 190 13.25 -15.42 -9.44
N GLU A 191 12.97 -16.61 -8.90
CA GLU A 191 12.52 -17.78 -9.67
C GLU A 191 11.19 -17.54 -10.39
N MET A 192 10.34 -16.64 -9.86
CA MET A 192 9.11 -16.17 -10.50
C MET A 192 9.34 -15.09 -11.56
N GLY A 193 10.58 -14.62 -11.74
CA GLY A 193 10.91 -13.50 -12.62
C GLY A 193 10.54 -12.12 -12.06
N LEU A 194 10.40 -12.02 -10.73
CA LEU A 194 10.14 -10.78 -10.02
C LEU A 194 11.46 -10.22 -9.46
N PHE A 195 11.78 -8.97 -9.82
CA PHE A 195 13.04 -8.34 -9.43
C PHE A 195 12.80 -7.22 -8.42
N PRO A 196 13.72 -7.04 -7.44
CA PRO A 196 13.58 -5.97 -6.46
C PRO A 196 13.65 -4.60 -7.15
N TYR A 197 12.71 -3.71 -6.83
CA TYR A 197 12.63 -2.38 -7.45
C TYR A 197 12.48 -1.23 -6.45
N TYR A 198 12.08 -1.51 -5.21
CA TYR A 198 12.17 -0.56 -4.12
C TYR A 198 12.35 -1.28 -2.79
N LEU A 199 12.89 -0.52 -1.85
CA LEU A 199 13.20 -0.98 -0.51
C LEU A 199 12.81 0.15 0.45
N TYR A 200 12.25 -0.19 1.60
CA TYR A 200 12.15 0.77 2.69
C TYR A 200 12.19 0.13 4.07
N ARG A 201 12.69 0.91 5.04
CA ARG A 201 12.74 0.52 6.44
C ARG A 201 11.61 1.19 7.22
N GLN A 202 10.85 0.39 7.98
CA GLN A 202 9.94 0.95 8.97
C GLN A 202 10.73 1.46 10.19
N LYS A 203 10.29 2.56 10.80
CA LYS A 203 10.85 3.00 12.08
C LYS A 203 10.59 1.91 13.14
N ASN A 204 11.64 1.51 13.87
CA ASN A 204 11.62 0.49 14.95
C ASN A 204 11.48 -0.99 14.49
N MET A 205 12.10 -1.36 13.36
CA MET A 205 12.18 -2.76 12.94
C MET A 205 13.07 -3.63 13.86
N ALA A 206 12.79 -4.93 13.83
CA ALA A 206 13.64 -5.96 14.40
C ALA A 206 14.90 -6.13 13.56
N GLY A 207 16.09 -5.91 14.12
CA GLY A 207 17.33 -6.07 13.35
C GLY A 207 17.45 -5.13 12.13
N ASN A 208 18.32 -5.52 11.18
CA ASN A 208 18.61 -4.77 9.94
C ASN A 208 17.70 -5.14 8.76
N PHE A 209 16.54 -5.74 9.00
CA PHE A 209 15.68 -6.19 7.92
C PHE A 209 14.97 -5.02 7.23
N GLU A 210 14.49 -5.27 6.02
CA GLU A 210 13.93 -4.26 5.12
C GLU A 210 12.62 -4.79 4.54
N ASN A 211 11.70 -3.90 4.19
CA ASN A 211 10.57 -4.29 3.33
C ASN A 211 11.03 -4.12 1.89
N VAL A 212 10.83 -5.13 1.07
CA VAL A 212 11.28 -5.15 -0.33
C VAL A 212 10.10 -5.40 -1.24
N GLY A 213 9.96 -4.58 -2.27
CA GLY A 213 9.03 -4.83 -3.35
C GLY A 213 9.74 -5.43 -4.55
N TYR A 214 9.18 -6.51 -5.07
CA TYR A 214 9.60 -7.23 -6.25
C TYR A 214 8.54 -7.08 -7.33
N ALA A 215 8.96 -6.92 -8.59
CA ALA A 215 8.03 -6.78 -9.70
C ALA A 215 8.53 -7.47 -10.95
N ALA A 216 7.59 -7.95 -11.76
CA ALA A 216 7.88 -8.33 -13.13
C ALA A 216 8.34 -7.11 -13.94
N PRO A 217 9.11 -7.30 -15.02
CA PRO A 217 9.52 -6.21 -15.89
C PRO A 217 8.34 -5.34 -16.34
N GLY A 218 8.46 -4.02 -16.15
CA GLY A 218 7.40 -3.05 -16.51
C GLY A 218 6.21 -2.98 -15.54
N LYS A 219 6.21 -3.73 -14.43
CA LYS A 219 5.12 -3.77 -13.44
C LYS A 219 5.50 -3.16 -12.08
N ALA A 220 6.63 -2.46 -12.03
CA ALA A 220 7.09 -1.74 -10.84
C ALA A 220 6.09 -0.65 -10.44
N GLY A 221 5.76 -0.59 -9.15
CA GLY A 221 4.87 0.43 -8.57
C GLY A 221 5.52 1.80 -8.57
N VAL A 222 5.09 2.68 -9.48
CA VAL A 222 5.68 4.01 -9.69
C VAL A 222 5.52 4.87 -8.43
N TYR A 223 4.34 4.85 -7.82
CA TYR A 223 4.10 5.56 -6.55
C TYR A 223 5.09 5.13 -5.47
N ASN A 224 5.29 3.81 -5.30
CA ASN A 224 6.14 3.25 -4.25
C ASN A 224 7.59 3.75 -4.37
N VAL A 225 8.14 3.79 -5.59
CA VAL A 225 9.49 4.34 -5.84
C VAL A 225 9.52 5.82 -5.49
N LEU A 226 8.57 6.61 -6.01
CA LEU A 226 8.56 8.07 -5.86
C LEU A 226 8.40 8.51 -4.40
N ILE A 227 7.61 7.78 -3.60
CA ILE A 227 7.49 8.08 -2.17
C ILE A 227 8.76 7.74 -1.39
N MET A 228 9.46 6.66 -1.72
CA MET A 228 10.64 6.19 -0.97
C MET A 228 11.91 6.93 -1.35
N GLU A 229 12.11 7.20 -2.64
CA GLU A 229 13.26 7.96 -3.15
C GLU A 229 13.16 9.47 -2.87
N GLU A 230 12.00 9.91 -2.37
CA GLU A 230 11.70 11.30 -2.02
C GLU A 230 12.04 12.29 -3.15
N LYS A 231 11.90 11.86 -4.41
CA LYS A 231 12.27 12.66 -5.60
C LYS A 231 11.26 13.76 -5.94
N GLN A 232 10.03 13.63 -5.45
CA GLN A 232 8.96 14.56 -5.77
C GLN A 232 8.02 14.80 -4.60
N SER A 233 7.32 15.94 -4.67
CA SER A 233 6.25 16.26 -3.73
C SER A 233 5.05 15.34 -3.94
N ILE A 234 4.40 14.95 -2.84
CA ILE A 234 3.19 14.12 -2.81
C ILE A 234 2.13 14.91 -2.07
N VAL A 235 0.99 15.14 -2.72
CA VAL A 235 -0.15 15.80 -2.10
C VAL A 235 -1.21 14.77 -1.76
N ALA A 236 -1.55 14.66 -0.49
CA ALA A 236 -2.44 13.64 0.02
C ALA A 236 -3.75 14.27 0.52
N CYS A 237 -4.88 13.58 0.32
CA CYS A 237 -6.20 14.01 0.76
C CYS A 237 -6.86 12.93 1.62
N GLY A 238 -7.71 13.34 2.57
CA GLY A 238 -8.41 12.43 3.48
C GLY A 238 -7.85 12.44 4.91
N ALA A 239 -8.60 11.82 5.83
CA ALA A 239 -8.21 11.72 7.23
C ALA A 239 -6.92 10.89 7.38
N GLY A 240 -5.99 11.37 8.22
CA GLY A 240 -4.69 10.74 8.45
C GLY A 240 -3.70 10.80 7.28
N ALA A 241 -4.06 11.46 6.18
CA ALA A 241 -3.19 11.64 5.02
C ALA A 241 -2.03 12.60 5.34
N SER A 242 -0.84 12.33 4.78
CA SER A 242 0.35 13.17 4.95
C SER A 242 0.80 13.71 3.60
N THR A 243 0.70 15.02 3.44
CA THR A 243 1.27 15.72 2.28
C THR A 243 2.75 15.95 2.54
N LYS A 244 3.59 15.62 1.55
CA LYS A 244 5.04 15.75 1.59
C LYS A 244 5.51 16.73 0.51
N ARG A 245 6.18 17.80 0.89
CA ARG A 245 6.88 18.70 -0.03
C ARG A 245 8.35 18.33 -0.08
N VAL A 246 8.87 18.16 -1.29
CA VAL A 246 10.29 18.02 -1.58
C VAL A 246 10.77 19.31 -2.24
N TRP A 247 11.80 19.93 -1.67
CA TRP A 247 12.37 21.17 -2.21
C TRP A 247 13.29 20.87 -3.39
N VAL A 248 13.18 21.65 -4.46
CA VAL A 248 13.92 21.39 -5.72
C VAL A 248 15.43 21.53 -5.53
N GLN A 249 15.86 22.49 -4.71
CA GLN A 249 17.28 22.67 -4.40
C GLN A 249 17.76 21.56 -3.45
N PRO A 250 18.77 20.77 -3.84
CA PRO A 250 19.36 19.78 -2.95
C PRO A 250 20.20 20.47 -1.87
N ASN A 251 20.33 19.80 -0.75
CA ASN A 251 21.31 20.06 0.29
C ASN A 251 22.73 19.74 -0.24
N PRO A 252 23.79 20.21 0.45
CA PRO A 252 25.19 19.92 0.05
C PRO A 252 25.54 18.42 -0.05
N ASP A 253 24.82 17.55 0.67
CA ASP A 253 24.99 16.10 0.64
C ASP A 253 24.17 15.40 -0.48
N GLY A 254 23.51 16.17 -1.35
CA GLY A 254 22.67 15.67 -2.43
C GLY A 254 21.25 15.25 -2.01
N THR A 255 20.92 15.28 -0.73
CA THR A 255 19.55 15.03 -0.24
C THR A 255 18.66 16.25 -0.48
N HIS A 256 17.34 16.09 -0.44
CA HIS A 256 16.42 17.23 -0.54
C HIS A 256 15.84 17.58 0.81
N ARG A 257 15.61 18.88 1.06
CA ARG A 257 14.80 19.30 2.22
C ARG A 257 13.38 18.80 2.04
N ILE A 258 12.79 18.28 3.12
CA ILE A 258 11.44 17.74 3.12
C ILE A 258 10.63 18.36 4.24
N GLU A 259 9.43 18.83 3.89
CA GLU A 259 8.45 19.33 4.83
C GLU A 259 7.14 18.55 4.68
N ARG A 260 6.38 18.42 5.77
CA ARG A 260 5.15 17.63 5.79
C ARG A 260 4.01 18.43 6.39
N ALA A 261 2.81 18.22 5.87
CA ALA A 261 1.56 18.66 6.46
C ALA A 261 0.63 17.46 6.61
N GLU A 262 0.22 17.16 7.85
CA GLU A 262 -0.60 16.01 8.17
C GLU A 262 -2.04 16.43 8.44
N ASN A 263 -2.97 15.69 7.82
CA ASN A 263 -4.37 15.73 8.18
C ASN A 263 -4.60 14.98 9.48
N VAL A 264 -5.55 15.44 10.28
CA VAL A 264 -5.95 14.74 11.51
C VAL A 264 -6.46 13.33 11.19
N LYS A 265 -6.14 12.36 12.06
CA LYS A 265 -6.49 10.94 11.85
C LYS A 265 -7.95 10.63 12.13
N ASP A 266 -8.53 11.30 13.13
CA ASP A 266 -9.93 11.12 13.48
C ASP A 266 -10.83 11.70 12.38
N VAL A 267 -11.82 10.91 11.94
CA VAL A 267 -12.67 11.25 10.80
C VAL A 267 -13.60 12.42 11.15
N ALA A 268 -14.14 12.47 12.37
CA ALA A 268 -15.04 13.54 12.79
C ALA A 268 -14.29 14.87 12.86
N GLN A 269 -13.10 14.87 13.45
CA GLN A 269 -12.19 16.02 13.47
C GLN A 269 -11.79 16.46 12.06
N TYR A 270 -11.50 15.51 11.16
CA TYR A 270 -11.15 15.84 9.78
C TYR A 270 -12.30 16.54 9.05
N ILE A 271 -13.55 16.08 9.26
CA ILE A 271 -14.73 16.69 8.66
C ILE A 271 -14.95 18.11 9.20
N THR A 272 -14.91 18.30 10.52
CA THR A 272 -15.18 19.62 11.14
C THR A 272 -14.07 20.62 10.90
N ARG A 273 -12.83 20.16 10.68
CA ARG A 273 -11.63 21.01 10.52
C ARG A 273 -11.10 20.99 9.09
N ILE A 274 -11.93 20.65 8.10
CA ILE A 274 -11.49 20.48 6.71
C ILE A 274 -10.79 21.73 6.14
N ASP A 275 -11.24 22.93 6.52
CA ASP A 275 -10.65 24.19 6.09
C ASP A 275 -9.26 24.42 6.69
N GLU A 276 -9.07 24.03 7.95
CA GLU A 276 -7.76 24.04 8.58
C GLU A 276 -6.81 23.05 7.89
N MET A 277 -7.29 21.87 7.49
CA MET A 277 -6.47 20.87 6.77
C MET A 277 -6.00 21.43 5.42
N ILE A 278 -6.92 22.07 4.69
CA ILE A 278 -6.62 22.76 3.43
C ILE A 278 -5.61 23.90 3.66
N GLU A 279 -5.78 24.70 4.70
CA GLU A 279 -4.88 25.82 5.00
C GLU A 279 -3.46 25.35 5.33
N ARG A 280 -3.31 24.31 6.17
CA ARG A 280 -2.01 23.71 6.49
C ARG A 280 -1.27 23.26 5.23
N LYS A 281 -1.98 22.63 4.31
CA LYS A 281 -1.46 22.22 3.00
C LYS A 281 -1.10 23.43 2.14
N SER A 282 -1.93 24.47 2.11
CA SER A 282 -1.62 25.72 1.40
C SER A 282 -0.32 26.33 1.88
N ARG A 283 -0.17 26.49 3.21
CA ARG A 283 1.01 27.07 3.85
C ARG A 283 2.29 26.37 3.43
N LEU A 284 2.27 25.04 3.34
CA LEU A 284 3.39 24.21 2.92
C LEU A 284 3.94 24.57 1.52
N PHE A 285 3.09 25.05 0.60
CA PHE A 285 3.44 25.38 -0.80
C PHE A 285 3.34 26.88 -1.13
N THR A 286 3.26 27.77 -0.13
CA THR A 286 3.18 29.24 -0.35
C THR A 286 4.53 29.89 -0.65
N LYS A 287 5.63 29.24 -0.25
CA LYS A 287 7.00 29.72 -0.47
C LYS A 287 7.57 29.17 -1.78
N GLU A 288 6.86 29.37 -2.90
CA GLU A 288 7.43 29.20 -4.25
C GLU A 288 7.97 30.53 -4.75
#